data_AF-A0A3B9XL57-F1
#
_entry.id   AF-A0A3B9XL57-F1
#
_cell.length_a   1.000
_cell.length_b   1.000
_cell.length_c   1.000
_cell.angle_alpha   90.00
_cell.angle_beta   90.00
_cell.angle_gamma   90.00
#
_symmetry.space_group_name_H-M   'P 1'
#
loop_
_entity.id
_entity.type
_entity.pdbx_description
1 polymer ?
#
loop_
_entity_poly.entity_id
_entity_poly.type
_entity_poly.pdbx_seq_one_letter_code
_entity_poly.pdbx_strand_id
1 'polypeptide(L)'
;MKLNKLAVAVAATVASHAYALSPTTTPDAVFQLSGATAADVQVQTYYSTLCDISTQDNYEFDGSGTDASAVFCTVPASAGVFATDRNVLFHKQSGGSIDGVAPVFNVTPVEAVDLSTCTQISANTGTVAGEYTCTGTVPAAAMVGISDVEPELFTISDNNEAGVQINLNAPRKVNTVNAQTFGVVASPGLRDALQAAQGLSVGSDEVQDMPSMSSDLIANLFSGKVANWSQLRDAAGLGIDASAGLSNGAVNICVRTPGSGTQAQFNAYYLGNPCNYRGAGDYGYVGFSTAVDSDGVENNSSVPLIGGLFPAPGPHIHKNEGSSDMGKCVTNVSADGRWALGVQSLEKVDEGRTDRNNFKYLAIDGVAPTLENVQAGLYQNWASMTIQWRTDVVTPGSDAEALAEKFVEIARNIDDVKDFNLGLQTDDGSTNNDNRPVGGFNTPEILVTGGAGPVNVGSLVFADSTNVPSFPFDASNPVMPFNKGLTGQSSCAVPTLGSTGIDVSQ
;
A
#
# COMPACT_ATOMS: atom_id res chain seq x y z
N MET A 1 40.72 -23.70 55.17
CA MET A 1 41.92 -23.67 54.32
C MET A 1 41.66 -24.57 53.12
N LYS A 2 41.55 -23.98 51.91
CA LYS A 2 41.77 -24.53 50.54
C LYS A 2 40.98 -25.82 50.13
N LEU A 3 39.92 -25.73 49.33
CA LEU A 3 39.88 -25.73 47.85
C LEU A 3 40.81 -26.78 47.21
N ASN A 4 40.22 -27.83 46.61
CA ASN A 4 40.80 -28.51 45.44
C ASN A 4 39.69 -28.85 44.44
N LYS A 5 39.88 -28.32 43.24
CA LYS A 5 38.96 -28.29 42.10
C LYS A 5 38.94 -29.65 41.38
N LEU A 6 37.74 -30.17 41.12
CA LEU A 6 37.48 -31.04 39.98
C LEU A 6 36.40 -30.35 39.15
N ALA A 7 36.85 -29.62 38.13
CA ALA A 7 36.00 -29.06 37.10
C ALA A 7 35.55 -30.21 36.20
N VAL A 8 34.30 -30.64 36.36
CA VAL A 8 33.60 -31.36 35.30
C VAL A 8 33.10 -30.29 34.35
N ALA A 9 33.78 -30.16 33.22
CA ALA A 9 33.25 -29.45 32.07
C ALA A 9 32.03 -30.23 31.59
N VAL A 10 30.84 -29.81 32.03
CA VAL A 10 29.62 -30.11 31.28
C VAL A 10 29.74 -29.25 30.02
N ALA A 11 30.24 -29.86 28.95
CA ALA A 11 29.91 -29.39 27.62
C ALA A 11 28.39 -29.48 27.52
N ALA A 12 27.70 -28.39 27.84
CA ALA A 12 26.36 -28.17 27.33
C ALA A 12 26.57 -28.03 25.82
N THR A 13 26.48 -29.16 25.13
CA THR A 13 26.08 -29.17 23.73
C THR A 13 24.72 -28.51 23.70
N VAL A 14 24.71 -27.19 23.50
CA VAL A 14 23.57 -26.54 22.88
C VAL A 14 23.45 -27.28 21.55
N ALA A 15 22.47 -28.17 21.44
CA ALA A 15 22.07 -28.68 20.15
C ALA A 15 21.53 -27.45 19.40
N SER A 16 22.42 -26.71 18.75
CA SER A 16 22.06 -25.80 17.68
C SER A 16 21.31 -26.66 16.67
N HIS A 17 20.00 -26.46 16.59
CA HIS A 17 19.20 -27.03 15.51
C HIS A 17 19.65 -26.29 14.24
N ALA A 18 20.64 -26.86 13.56
CA ALA A 18 21.39 -26.26 12.44
C ALA A 18 20.63 -26.35 11.11
N TYR A 19 19.35 -25.95 11.10
CA TYR A 19 18.51 -26.02 9.90
C TYR A 19 18.41 -24.69 9.13
N ALA A 20 18.87 -23.58 9.70
CA ALA A 20 18.86 -22.26 9.05
C ALA A 20 19.89 -22.15 7.91
N LEU A 21 19.47 -21.61 6.77
CA LEU A 21 20.35 -21.41 5.62
C LEU A 21 21.22 -20.16 5.83
N SER A 22 22.44 -20.37 6.34
CA SER A 22 23.38 -19.28 6.59
C SER A 22 23.57 -18.34 5.38
N PRO A 23 23.92 -17.05 5.58
CA PRO A 23 24.22 -16.11 4.49
C PRO A 23 25.33 -16.58 3.53
N THR A 24 26.13 -17.58 3.93
CA THR A 24 27.22 -18.16 3.12
C THR A 24 26.79 -19.39 2.32
N THR A 25 25.59 -19.90 2.56
CA THR A 25 25.05 -21.04 1.81
C THR A 25 24.71 -20.59 0.40
N THR A 26 25.17 -21.34 -0.61
CA THR A 26 24.83 -21.04 -2.01
C THR A 26 23.37 -21.44 -2.28
N PRO A 27 22.52 -20.52 -2.76
CA PRO A 27 21.15 -20.85 -3.14
C PRO A 27 21.11 -21.75 -4.37
N ASP A 28 20.12 -22.63 -4.39
CA ASP A 28 19.75 -23.45 -5.56
C ASP A 28 19.08 -22.61 -6.66
N ALA A 29 18.32 -21.60 -6.25
CA ALA A 29 17.65 -20.63 -7.10
C ALA A 29 17.59 -19.26 -6.41
N VAL A 30 17.61 -18.20 -7.21
CA VAL A 30 17.44 -16.82 -6.75
C VAL A 30 16.23 -16.22 -7.47
N PHE A 31 15.38 -15.55 -6.72
CA PHE A 31 14.17 -14.91 -7.23
C PHE A 31 14.12 -13.45 -6.81
N GLN A 32 14.27 -12.54 -7.77
CA GLN A 32 14.22 -11.10 -7.53
C GLN A 32 12.83 -10.54 -7.83
N LEU A 33 12.14 -10.11 -6.79
CA LEU A 33 10.90 -9.36 -6.85
C LEU A 33 11.16 -7.86 -6.64
N SER A 34 10.36 -7.02 -7.27
CA SER A 34 10.41 -5.55 -7.11
C SER A 34 9.00 -4.96 -7.15
N GLY A 35 8.79 -3.82 -6.49
CA GLY A 35 7.56 -3.05 -6.63
C GLY A 35 6.83 -2.74 -5.34
N ALA A 36 5.51 -2.65 -5.44
CA ALA A 36 4.68 -1.88 -4.54
C ALA A 36 4.82 -2.27 -3.06
N THR A 37 5.07 -1.28 -2.20
CA THR A 37 5.04 -1.48 -0.75
C THR A 37 3.68 -1.94 -0.25
N ALA A 38 2.58 -1.50 -0.88
CA ALA A 38 1.22 -1.86 -0.44
C ALA A 38 0.96 -3.38 -0.50
N ALA A 39 1.74 -4.12 -1.29
CA ALA A 39 1.66 -5.57 -1.39
C ALA A 39 2.64 -6.33 -0.47
N ASP A 40 3.50 -5.65 0.32
CA ASP A 40 4.56 -6.33 1.10
C ASP A 40 4.01 -7.41 2.04
N VAL A 41 2.90 -7.13 2.73
CA VAL A 41 2.29 -8.10 3.66
C VAL A 41 1.75 -9.32 2.90
N GLN A 42 1.19 -9.12 1.70
CA GLN A 42 0.77 -10.24 0.84
C GLN A 42 1.96 -11.05 0.35
N VAL A 43 3.07 -10.40 0.01
CA VAL A 43 4.31 -11.07 -0.38
C VAL A 43 4.88 -11.90 0.76
N GLN A 44 4.79 -11.42 2.01
CA GLN A 44 5.16 -12.22 3.19
C GLN A 44 4.29 -13.48 3.31
N THR A 45 2.99 -13.40 3.03
CA THR A 45 2.12 -14.59 2.96
C THR A 45 2.62 -15.58 1.91
N TYR A 46 3.05 -15.12 0.72
CA TYR A 46 3.57 -16.01 -0.32
C TYR A 46 4.82 -16.77 0.14
N TYR A 47 5.73 -16.10 0.85
CA TYR A 47 6.87 -16.77 1.46
C TYR A 47 6.42 -17.80 2.51
N SER A 48 5.47 -17.45 3.38
CA SER A 48 4.97 -18.35 4.43
C SER A 48 4.30 -19.62 3.88
N THR A 49 3.63 -19.52 2.73
CA THR A 49 3.01 -20.66 2.03
C THR A 49 4.05 -21.56 1.36
N LEU A 50 5.20 -21.00 0.94
CA LEU A 50 6.22 -21.73 0.18
C LEU A 50 7.38 -22.25 1.02
N CYS A 51 7.78 -21.54 2.07
CA CYS A 51 8.97 -21.82 2.84
C CYS A 51 8.72 -22.86 3.94
N ASP A 52 9.67 -23.78 4.13
CA ASP A 52 9.81 -24.48 5.39
C ASP A 52 10.40 -23.53 6.44
N ILE A 53 9.56 -23.12 7.40
CA ILE A 53 9.90 -22.20 8.49
C ILE A 53 11.12 -22.67 9.30
N SER A 54 11.38 -23.98 9.37
CA SER A 54 12.54 -24.51 10.10
C SER A 54 13.88 -24.17 9.45
N THR A 55 13.85 -23.69 8.20
CA THR A 55 15.02 -23.31 7.42
C THR A 55 15.07 -21.83 7.05
N GLN A 56 14.02 -21.08 7.39
CA GLN A 56 13.82 -19.70 6.95
C GLN A 56 14.67 -18.70 7.74
N ASP A 57 15.41 -17.85 7.03
CA ASP A 57 16.05 -16.65 7.56
C ASP A 57 15.57 -15.41 6.79
N ASN A 58 15.26 -14.34 7.52
CA ASN A 58 14.83 -13.05 6.99
C ASN A 58 15.99 -12.05 7.10
N TYR A 59 16.19 -11.26 6.05
CA TYR A 59 17.26 -10.28 5.93
C TYR A 59 16.67 -8.92 5.59
N GLU A 60 17.05 -7.90 6.35
CA GLU A 60 16.58 -6.53 6.14
C GLU A 60 17.78 -5.59 5.94
N PHE A 61 17.71 -4.72 4.94
CA PHE A 61 18.68 -3.65 4.77
C PHE A 61 18.37 -2.50 5.73
N ASP A 62 19.29 -2.21 6.66
CA ASP A 62 19.21 -1.07 7.58
C ASP A 62 20.06 0.08 7.04
N GLY A 63 19.52 0.76 6.02
CA GLY A 63 20.13 1.92 5.41
C GLY A 63 19.09 2.90 4.86
N SER A 64 19.55 3.89 4.10
CA SER A 64 18.71 4.95 3.55
C SER A 64 18.75 4.94 2.02
N GLY A 65 17.63 5.29 1.37
CA GLY A 65 17.54 5.49 -0.08
C GLY A 65 17.05 4.27 -0.86
N THR A 66 16.91 3.11 -0.22
CA THR A 66 16.21 1.94 -0.76
C THR A 66 15.60 1.13 0.38
N ASP A 67 14.51 0.45 0.08
CA ASP A 67 13.90 -0.55 0.96
C ASP A 67 14.14 -1.91 0.29
N ALA A 68 14.97 -2.74 0.91
CA ALA A 68 15.39 -4.02 0.34
C ALA A 68 15.41 -5.10 1.44
N SER A 69 14.77 -6.22 1.15
CA SER A 69 14.70 -7.37 2.03
C SER A 69 14.98 -8.67 1.28
N ALA A 70 15.26 -9.73 2.02
CA ALA A 70 15.36 -11.08 1.49
C ALA A 70 14.81 -12.13 2.45
N VAL A 71 14.36 -13.24 1.90
CA VAL A 71 14.00 -14.46 2.63
C VAL A 71 14.80 -15.61 2.03
N PHE A 72 15.55 -16.33 2.85
CA PHE A 72 16.25 -17.55 2.42
C PHE A 72 15.65 -18.76 3.12
N CYS A 73 15.09 -19.69 2.36
CA CYS A 73 14.45 -20.87 2.91
C CYS A 73 14.54 -22.07 1.96
N THR A 74 14.26 -23.26 2.49
CA THR A 74 13.94 -24.44 1.67
C THR A 74 12.50 -24.34 1.19
N VAL A 75 12.29 -24.42 -0.12
CA VAL A 75 10.98 -24.66 -0.73
C VAL A 75 10.85 -26.17 -0.95
N PRO A 76 9.98 -26.87 -0.21
CA PRO A 76 9.85 -28.31 -0.32
C PRO A 76 9.15 -28.70 -1.63
N ALA A 77 9.42 -29.90 -2.13
CA ALA A 77 8.74 -30.43 -3.32
C ALA A 77 7.21 -30.46 -3.15
N SER A 78 6.72 -30.60 -1.91
CA SER A 78 5.30 -30.56 -1.57
C SER A 78 4.64 -29.19 -1.81
N ALA A 79 5.41 -28.11 -1.91
CA ALA A 79 4.89 -26.79 -2.32
C ALA A 79 4.46 -26.76 -3.80
N GLY A 80 4.83 -27.79 -4.58
CA GLY A 80 4.40 -27.95 -5.97
C GLY A 80 5.11 -27.06 -6.99
N VAL A 81 6.17 -26.34 -6.57
CA VAL A 81 7.01 -25.53 -7.47
C VAL A 81 8.08 -26.38 -8.17
N PHE A 82 8.75 -27.23 -7.38
CA PHE A 82 9.89 -28.02 -7.83
C PHE A 82 9.64 -29.52 -7.62
N ALA A 83 10.32 -30.35 -8.41
CA ALA A 83 10.25 -31.81 -8.26
C ALA A 83 10.99 -32.34 -7.03
N THR A 84 11.91 -31.54 -6.47
CA THR A 84 12.70 -31.83 -5.27
C THR A 84 12.83 -30.56 -4.45
N ASP A 85 13.09 -30.71 -3.15
CA ASP A 85 13.37 -29.57 -2.26
C ASP A 85 14.51 -28.71 -2.81
N ARG A 86 14.37 -27.38 -2.75
CA ARG A 86 15.38 -26.42 -3.20
C ARG A 86 15.57 -25.29 -2.20
N ASN A 87 16.80 -24.87 -1.98
CA ASN A 87 17.13 -23.69 -1.18
C ASN A 87 16.97 -22.42 -2.04
N VAL A 88 15.91 -21.65 -1.81
CA VAL A 88 15.57 -20.47 -2.61
C VAL A 88 15.84 -19.20 -1.85
N LEU A 89 16.63 -18.30 -2.45
CA LEU A 89 16.82 -16.95 -1.97
C LEU A 89 15.86 -16.02 -2.70
N PHE A 90 14.86 -15.53 -1.97
CA PHE A 90 13.93 -14.52 -2.43
C PHE A 90 14.46 -13.14 -2.06
N HIS A 91 14.58 -12.25 -3.03
CA HIS A 91 14.87 -10.84 -2.80
C HIS A 91 13.63 -10.01 -3.11
N LYS A 92 13.44 -8.94 -2.36
CA LYS A 92 12.42 -7.93 -2.62
C LYS A 92 13.04 -6.54 -2.51
N GLN A 93 12.94 -5.76 -3.58
CA GLN A 93 13.05 -4.30 -3.50
C GLN A 93 11.63 -3.72 -3.33
N SER A 94 11.42 -2.94 -2.28
CA SER A 94 10.15 -2.29 -1.98
C SER A 94 10.19 -0.81 -2.35
N GLY A 95 9.09 -0.34 -2.96
CA GLY A 95 8.97 1.04 -3.42
C GLY A 95 7.57 1.35 -3.97
N GLY A 96 7.51 2.21 -4.96
CA GLY A 96 6.30 2.47 -5.74
C GLY A 96 5.86 1.23 -6.53
N SER A 97 4.63 1.28 -7.03
CA SER A 97 4.18 0.28 -8.02
C SER A 97 5.01 0.34 -9.30
N ILE A 98 5.50 1.52 -9.66
CA ILE A 98 6.39 1.69 -10.79
C ILE A 98 7.70 0.91 -10.64
N ASP A 99 8.20 0.69 -9.42
CA ASP A 99 9.40 -0.12 -9.19
C ASP A 99 9.18 -1.60 -9.54
N GLY A 100 7.91 -2.05 -9.59
CA GLY A 100 7.54 -3.35 -10.11
C GLY A 100 7.26 -3.35 -11.62
N VAL A 101 7.23 -2.18 -12.26
CA VAL A 101 6.87 -2.05 -13.68
C VAL A 101 8.07 -1.62 -14.49
N ALA A 102 8.64 -0.44 -14.22
CA ALA A 102 9.71 0.15 -15.00
C ALA A 102 10.97 -0.72 -15.03
N PRO A 103 11.52 -1.22 -13.89
CA PRO A 103 12.71 -2.05 -13.93
C PRO A 103 12.52 -3.36 -14.69
N VAL A 104 11.36 -3.99 -14.49
CA VAL A 104 11.00 -5.25 -15.16
C VAL A 104 10.83 -5.05 -16.67
N PHE A 105 10.16 -3.99 -17.10
CA PHE A 105 9.85 -3.77 -18.52
C PHE A 105 11.05 -3.21 -19.29
N ASN A 106 11.86 -2.40 -18.63
CA ASN A 106 13.03 -1.77 -19.22
C ASN A 106 14.33 -2.55 -19.00
N VAL A 107 14.29 -3.63 -18.20
CA VAL A 107 15.45 -4.45 -17.83
C VAL A 107 16.53 -3.60 -17.18
N THR A 108 16.12 -2.71 -16.27
CA THR A 108 17.05 -1.96 -15.43
C THR A 108 17.27 -2.71 -14.11
N PRO A 109 18.47 -2.64 -13.53
CA PRO A 109 18.74 -3.29 -12.25
C PRO A 109 17.85 -2.75 -11.13
N VAL A 110 17.64 -3.59 -10.12
CA VAL A 110 17.00 -3.29 -8.82
C VAL A 110 17.99 -3.59 -7.70
N GLU A 111 17.75 -3.06 -6.52
CA GLU A 111 18.61 -3.31 -5.36
C GLU A 111 18.22 -4.64 -4.66
N ALA A 112 19.22 -5.47 -4.40
CA ALA A 112 19.09 -6.69 -3.60
C ALA A 112 19.96 -6.60 -2.36
N VAL A 113 19.52 -7.19 -1.25
CA VAL A 113 20.33 -7.25 -0.02
C VAL A 113 21.66 -7.96 -0.28
N ASP A 114 22.78 -7.35 0.14
CA ASP A 114 24.08 -8.00 0.12
C ASP A 114 24.24 -8.87 1.37
N LEU A 115 24.03 -10.18 1.20
CA LEU A 115 24.14 -11.19 2.26
C LEU A 115 25.52 -11.20 2.95
N SER A 116 26.58 -10.72 2.30
CA SER A 116 27.93 -10.65 2.90
C SER A 116 28.05 -9.57 3.97
N THR A 117 27.11 -8.63 4.01
CA THR A 117 27.06 -7.51 4.97
C THR A 117 26.13 -7.77 6.15
N CYS A 118 25.47 -8.94 6.17
CA CYS A 118 24.43 -9.25 7.13
C CYS A 118 24.98 -9.79 8.47
N THR A 119 24.41 -9.30 9.57
CA THR A 119 24.69 -9.76 10.93
C THR A 119 23.40 -10.33 11.54
N GLN A 120 23.51 -11.52 12.14
CA GLN A 120 22.37 -12.15 12.80
C GLN A 120 21.96 -11.38 14.06
N ILE A 121 20.67 -11.09 14.19
CA ILE A 121 20.07 -10.48 15.38
C ILE A 121 19.32 -11.52 16.19
N SER A 122 18.61 -12.44 15.52
CA SER A 122 17.92 -13.56 16.15
C SER A 122 18.17 -14.85 15.36
N ALA A 123 18.34 -15.96 16.10
CA ALA A 123 18.58 -17.25 15.49
C ALA A 123 17.26 -17.96 15.18
N ASN A 124 17.18 -18.64 14.04
CA ASN A 124 16.08 -19.53 13.72
C ASN A 124 15.94 -20.62 14.80
N THR A 125 14.70 -20.90 15.21
CA THR A 125 14.39 -21.86 16.29
C THR A 125 13.73 -23.16 15.82
N GLY A 126 13.58 -23.34 14.50
CA GLY A 126 12.82 -24.42 13.88
C GLY A 126 11.33 -24.09 13.71
N THR A 127 10.81 -23.12 14.46
CA THR A 127 9.41 -22.68 14.42
C THR A 127 9.24 -21.17 14.26
N VAL A 128 10.34 -20.42 14.33
CA VAL A 128 10.42 -18.98 14.10
C VAL A 128 11.64 -18.75 13.22
N ALA A 129 11.49 -17.93 12.18
CA ALA A 129 12.56 -17.56 11.27
C ALA A 129 13.70 -16.85 12.02
N GLY A 130 14.94 -16.99 11.54
CA GLY A 130 16.04 -16.14 12.00
C GLY A 130 15.93 -14.75 11.39
N GLU A 131 16.49 -13.74 12.06
CA GLU A 131 16.50 -12.37 11.57
C GLU A 131 17.93 -11.84 11.48
N TYR A 132 18.19 -11.13 10.40
CA TYR A 132 19.46 -10.51 10.08
C TYR A 132 19.25 -9.06 9.67
N THR A 133 20.17 -8.20 10.08
CA THR A 133 20.28 -6.84 9.55
C THR A 133 21.53 -6.73 8.69
N CYS A 134 21.38 -6.08 7.55
CA CYS A 134 22.39 -5.95 6.51
C CYS A 134 22.70 -4.47 6.27
N THR A 135 23.94 -4.17 5.90
CA THR A 135 24.43 -2.78 5.76
C THR A 135 24.75 -2.38 4.33
N GLY A 136 24.57 -3.30 3.36
CA GLY A 136 24.77 -3.05 1.95
C GLY A 136 23.74 -3.72 1.07
N THR A 137 23.62 -3.18 -0.14
CA THR A 137 22.87 -3.76 -1.26
C THR A 137 23.81 -3.97 -2.46
N VAL A 138 23.38 -4.80 -3.38
CA VAL A 138 24.02 -5.04 -4.66
C VAL A 138 22.99 -4.96 -5.80
N PRO A 139 23.35 -4.41 -6.97
CA PRO A 139 22.47 -4.43 -8.13
C PRO A 139 22.16 -5.86 -8.59
N ALA A 140 20.87 -6.14 -8.79
CA ALA A 140 20.34 -7.39 -9.29
C ALA A 140 19.44 -7.18 -10.52
N ALA A 141 19.26 -8.22 -11.33
CA ALA A 141 18.35 -8.15 -12.46
C ALA A 141 16.89 -8.10 -11.98
N ALA A 142 16.10 -7.15 -12.49
CA ALA A 142 14.66 -7.13 -12.26
C ALA A 142 13.99 -8.31 -12.97
N MET A 143 13.55 -9.33 -12.21
CA MET A 143 12.95 -10.54 -12.77
C MET A 143 11.43 -10.44 -12.80
N VAL A 144 10.84 -10.24 -11.62
CA VAL A 144 9.40 -10.19 -11.42
C VAL A 144 9.04 -8.88 -10.72
N GLY A 145 7.89 -8.34 -11.11
CA GLY A 145 7.33 -7.13 -10.58
C GLY A 145 5.97 -7.38 -9.95
N ILE A 146 5.67 -6.65 -8.89
CA ILE A 146 4.33 -6.58 -8.28
C ILE A 146 3.86 -5.12 -8.27
N SER A 147 2.61 -4.88 -8.68
CA SER A 147 2.02 -3.54 -8.72
C SER A 147 0.57 -3.57 -8.28
N ASP A 148 0.16 -2.55 -7.52
CA ASP A 148 -1.22 -2.32 -7.06
C ASP A 148 -2.22 -2.19 -8.21
N VAL A 149 -1.69 -1.81 -9.37
CA VAL A 149 -2.43 -1.57 -10.59
C VAL A 149 -1.72 -2.23 -11.76
N GLU A 150 -2.26 -2.07 -12.95
CA GLU A 150 -1.63 -2.60 -14.14
C GLU A 150 -0.56 -1.64 -14.72
N PRO A 151 0.41 -2.15 -15.51
CA PRO A 151 1.53 -1.37 -16.04
C PRO A 151 1.21 -0.15 -16.93
N GLU A 152 0.12 -0.16 -17.70
CA GLU A 152 -0.26 0.91 -18.64
C GLU A 152 -0.54 2.25 -17.95
N LEU A 153 -1.01 2.25 -16.69
CA LEU A 153 -1.25 3.45 -15.89
C LEU A 153 0.03 4.23 -15.64
N PHE A 154 1.20 3.60 -15.73
CA PHE A 154 2.49 4.27 -15.64
C PHE A 154 3.02 4.78 -16.99
N THR A 155 2.26 4.65 -18.09
CA THR A 155 2.55 5.39 -19.33
C THR A 155 2.08 6.84 -19.27
N ILE A 156 1.23 7.16 -18.29
CA ILE A 156 0.71 8.49 -18.03
C ILE A 156 1.76 9.27 -17.26
N SER A 157 2.15 10.45 -17.76
CA SER A 157 3.22 11.26 -17.16
C SER A 157 2.97 11.62 -15.70
N ASP A 158 1.72 11.87 -15.30
CA ASP A 158 1.39 12.28 -13.93
C ASP A 158 1.45 11.13 -12.92
N ASN A 159 1.36 9.88 -13.40
CA ASN A 159 1.48 8.68 -12.58
C ASN A 159 2.91 8.12 -12.59
N ASN A 160 3.79 8.69 -13.42
CA ASN A 160 5.10 8.14 -13.73
C ASN A 160 6.21 9.08 -13.28
N GLU A 161 7.37 8.53 -12.97
CA GLU A 161 8.56 9.30 -12.65
C GLU A 161 9.06 10.08 -13.88
N ALA A 162 9.59 11.27 -13.63
CA ALA A 162 10.05 12.15 -14.70
C ALA A 162 11.16 11.48 -15.52
N GLY A 163 10.95 11.35 -16.83
CA GLY A 163 11.93 10.77 -17.75
C GLY A 163 11.92 9.24 -17.83
N VAL A 164 11.09 8.56 -17.03
CA VAL A 164 10.90 7.10 -17.14
C VAL A 164 9.92 6.80 -18.27
N GLN A 165 10.24 5.79 -19.09
CA GLN A 165 9.37 5.31 -20.17
C GLN A 165 9.14 3.82 -19.98
N ILE A 166 7.90 3.36 -20.08
CA ILE A 166 7.57 1.94 -19.92
C ILE A 166 7.54 1.25 -21.29
N ASN A 167 8.42 0.28 -21.52
CA ASN A 167 8.44 -0.48 -22.77
C ASN A 167 7.33 -1.54 -22.84
N LEU A 168 6.10 -1.11 -23.12
CA LEU A 168 4.94 -1.99 -23.32
C LEU A 168 5.00 -2.82 -24.64
N ASN A 169 6.06 -2.73 -25.44
CA ASN A 169 6.20 -3.58 -26.64
C ASN A 169 7.04 -4.83 -26.37
N ALA A 170 7.69 -4.93 -25.21
CA ALA A 170 8.46 -6.10 -24.82
C ALA A 170 7.57 -7.35 -24.62
N PRO A 171 8.08 -8.55 -24.93
CA PRO A 171 7.36 -9.80 -24.67
C PRO A 171 7.23 -9.99 -23.15
N ARG A 172 5.99 -10.09 -22.68
CA ARG A 172 5.67 -10.05 -21.24
C ARG A 172 4.46 -10.90 -20.89
N LYS A 173 4.40 -11.31 -19.63
CA LYS A 173 3.19 -11.76 -18.96
C LYS A 173 2.80 -10.70 -17.93
N VAL A 174 1.52 -10.32 -17.93
CA VAL A 174 0.92 -9.46 -16.91
C VAL A 174 -0.25 -10.25 -16.35
N ASN A 175 -0.14 -10.66 -15.09
CA ASN A 175 -1.16 -11.46 -14.42
C ASN A 175 -1.89 -10.58 -13.43
N THR A 176 -3.17 -10.31 -13.68
CA THR A 176 -4.07 -9.80 -12.65
C THR A 176 -4.36 -10.88 -11.63
N VAL A 177 -4.21 -10.57 -10.34
CA VAL A 177 -4.29 -11.56 -9.26
C VAL A 177 -5.50 -11.37 -8.38
N ASN A 178 -5.43 -10.57 -7.32
CA ASN A 178 -6.54 -10.20 -6.45
C ASN A 178 -6.90 -8.71 -6.64
N ALA A 179 -8.06 -8.31 -6.12
CA ALA A 179 -8.46 -6.92 -6.07
C ALA A 179 -8.06 -6.31 -4.73
N GLN A 180 -7.28 -5.23 -4.79
CA GLN A 180 -6.91 -4.44 -3.62
C GLN A 180 -7.85 -3.25 -3.47
N THR A 181 -8.39 -3.08 -2.27
CA THR A 181 -9.29 -1.98 -1.94
C THR A 181 -8.49 -0.76 -1.46
N PHE A 182 -8.88 0.42 -1.93
CA PHE A 182 -8.31 1.70 -1.50
C PHE A 182 -9.39 2.58 -0.88
N GLY A 183 -9.00 3.48 0.01
CA GLY A 183 -9.92 4.41 0.64
C GLY A 183 -9.32 5.80 0.78
N VAL A 184 -10.21 6.78 0.95
CA VAL A 184 -9.82 8.12 1.40
C VAL A 184 -9.73 8.11 2.92
N VAL A 185 -8.62 8.61 3.44
CA VAL A 185 -8.38 8.73 4.88
C VAL A 185 -8.40 10.20 5.29
N ALA A 186 -8.82 10.45 6.52
CA ALA A 186 -8.89 11.78 7.14
C ALA A 186 -8.16 11.77 8.47
N SER A 187 -7.65 12.93 8.89
CA SER A 187 -7.23 13.10 10.28
C SER A 187 -8.44 12.97 11.23
N PRO A 188 -8.27 12.48 12.47
CA PRO A 188 -9.37 12.28 13.41
C PRO A 188 -10.24 13.52 13.61
N GLY A 189 -9.63 14.69 13.78
CA GLY A 189 -10.39 15.94 13.96
C GLY A 189 -11.26 16.32 12.75
N LEU A 190 -10.83 15.99 11.53
CA LEU A 190 -11.66 16.18 10.33
C LEU A 190 -12.82 15.18 10.31
N ARG A 191 -12.53 13.92 10.62
CA ARG A 191 -13.57 12.88 10.69
C ARG A 191 -14.63 13.22 11.73
N ASP A 192 -14.23 13.64 12.92
CA ASP A 192 -15.14 14.06 14.00
C ASP A 192 -16.01 15.27 13.59
N ALA A 193 -15.42 16.24 12.89
CA ALA A 193 -16.17 17.39 12.37
C ALA A 193 -17.18 16.99 11.30
N LEU A 194 -16.85 16.04 10.42
CA LEU A 194 -17.76 15.50 9.43
C LEU A 194 -18.89 14.68 10.09
N GLN A 195 -18.59 13.88 11.11
CA GLN A 195 -19.59 13.16 11.90
C GLN A 195 -20.59 14.14 12.53
N ALA A 196 -20.09 15.21 13.16
CA ALA A 196 -20.93 16.23 13.75
C ALA A 196 -21.82 16.91 12.69
N ALA A 197 -21.26 17.24 11.52
CA ALA A 197 -21.99 17.86 10.42
C ALA A 197 -23.11 16.95 9.85
N GLN A 198 -22.91 15.63 9.89
CA GLN A 198 -23.85 14.62 9.39
C GLN A 198 -24.79 14.06 10.48
N GLY A 199 -24.70 14.57 11.71
CA GLY A 199 -25.54 14.10 12.83
C GLY A 199 -25.21 12.67 13.28
N LEU A 200 -23.98 12.21 13.04
CA LEU A 200 -23.46 10.91 13.46
C LEU A 200 -22.83 10.99 14.85
N SER A 201 -22.54 9.84 15.46
CA SER A 201 -21.89 9.79 16.77
C SER A 201 -20.41 10.20 16.66
N VAL A 202 -20.08 11.41 17.10
CA VAL A 202 -18.71 11.96 17.05
C VAL A 202 -17.73 11.08 17.83
N GLY A 203 -16.60 10.77 17.21
CA GLY A 203 -15.54 9.91 17.77
C GLY A 203 -15.86 8.41 17.73
N SER A 204 -17.02 8.02 17.18
CA SER A 204 -17.35 6.60 16.99
C SER A 204 -16.61 6.04 15.79
N ASP A 205 -16.02 4.87 15.96
CA ASP A 205 -15.37 4.09 14.89
C ASP A 205 -16.29 3.01 14.31
N GLU A 206 -17.54 2.96 14.76
CA GLU A 206 -18.54 2.06 14.18
C GLU A 206 -18.88 2.48 12.73
N VAL A 207 -19.04 1.49 11.86
CA VAL A 207 -19.28 1.67 10.42
C VAL A 207 -20.54 2.52 10.13
N GLN A 208 -21.54 2.45 11.01
CA GLN A 208 -22.77 3.25 10.89
C GLN A 208 -22.57 4.75 11.19
N ASP A 209 -21.52 5.08 11.94
CA ASP A 209 -21.14 6.44 12.30
C ASP A 209 -19.99 6.94 11.41
N MET A 210 -19.60 6.17 10.38
CA MET A 210 -18.59 6.62 9.42
C MET A 210 -19.15 7.75 8.56
N PRO A 211 -18.57 8.96 8.61
CA PRO A 211 -19.06 10.05 7.79
C PRO A 211 -18.73 9.80 6.32
N SER A 212 -19.57 10.33 5.43
CA SER A 212 -19.39 10.17 3.99
C SER A 212 -19.11 11.48 3.26
N MET A 213 -18.30 11.41 2.20
CA MET A 213 -18.21 12.47 1.20
C MET A 213 -18.59 11.91 -0.17
N SER A 214 -19.16 12.75 -1.03
CA SER A 214 -19.42 12.35 -2.42
C SER A 214 -18.11 12.23 -3.21
N SER A 215 -18.08 11.33 -4.20
CA SER A 215 -16.96 11.20 -5.15
C SER A 215 -16.61 12.54 -5.81
N ASP A 216 -17.63 13.36 -6.11
CA ASP A 216 -17.48 14.71 -6.66
C ASP A 216 -16.70 15.65 -5.73
N LEU A 217 -17.02 15.62 -4.43
CA LEU A 217 -16.33 16.42 -3.42
C LEU A 217 -14.87 15.94 -3.28
N ILE A 218 -14.63 14.63 -3.24
CA ILE A 218 -13.29 14.04 -3.22
C ILE A 218 -12.46 14.55 -4.41
N ALA A 219 -13.00 14.46 -5.62
CA ALA A 219 -12.32 14.94 -6.82
C ALA A 219 -12.01 16.44 -6.75
N ASN A 220 -12.92 17.26 -6.20
CA ASN A 220 -12.72 18.70 -6.04
C ASN A 220 -11.68 19.07 -4.95
N LEU A 221 -11.62 18.32 -3.85
CA LEU A 221 -10.61 18.47 -2.81
C LEU A 221 -9.21 18.14 -3.35
N PHE A 222 -9.07 16.98 -4.00
CA PHE A 222 -7.80 16.52 -4.53
C PHE A 222 -7.34 17.26 -5.79
N SER A 223 -8.25 17.89 -6.55
CA SER A 223 -7.90 18.86 -7.61
C SER A 223 -7.62 20.27 -7.10
N GLY A 224 -7.65 20.49 -5.78
CA GLY A 224 -7.33 21.76 -5.15
C GLY A 224 -8.38 22.87 -5.35
N LYS A 225 -9.59 22.53 -5.77
CA LYS A 225 -10.71 23.49 -5.94
C LYS A 225 -11.35 23.88 -4.61
N VAL A 226 -11.15 23.07 -3.57
CA VAL A 226 -11.50 23.38 -2.18
C VAL A 226 -10.23 23.71 -1.43
N ALA A 227 -10.08 24.98 -1.05
CA ALA A 227 -8.90 25.54 -0.42
C ALA A 227 -9.03 25.63 1.10
N ASN A 228 -10.26 25.64 1.61
CA ASN A 228 -10.56 25.85 3.01
C ASN A 228 -11.76 25.00 3.47
N TRP A 229 -11.63 24.37 4.63
CA TRP A 229 -12.67 23.57 5.28
C TRP A 229 -13.95 24.35 5.57
N SER A 230 -13.88 25.69 5.72
CA SER A 230 -15.06 26.55 5.84
C SER A 230 -15.97 26.53 4.61
N GLN A 231 -15.48 26.00 3.48
CA GLN A 231 -16.28 25.82 2.27
C GLN A 231 -17.21 24.61 2.41
N LEU A 232 -16.91 23.66 3.28
CA LEU A 232 -17.81 22.57 3.64
C LEU A 232 -18.73 23.05 4.77
N ARG A 233 -20.03 22.88 4.58
CA ARG A 233 -21.08 23.45 5.41
C ARG A 233 -21.85 22.36 6.13
N ASP A 234 -22.14 22.57 7.40
CA ASP A 234 -23.09 21.74 8.14
C ASP A 234 -24.55 22.10 7.78
N ALA A 235 -25.51 21.39 8.39
CA ALA A 235 -26.94 21.61 8.20
C ALA A 235 -27.41 23.04 8.59
N ALA A 236 -26.63 23.76 9.40
CA ALA A 236 -26.91 25.15 9.79
C ALA A 236 -26.29 26.16 8.82
N GLY A 237 -25.57 25.72 7.79
CA GLY A 237 -24.85 26.57 6.84
C GLY A 237 -23.57 27.17 7.40
N LEU A 238 -23.08 26.69 8.55
CA LEU A 238 -21.80 27.10 9.13
C LEU A 238 -20.66 26.25 8.54
N GLY A 239 -19.48 26.84 8.39
CA GLY A 239 -18.29 26.08 7.98
C GLY A 239 -17.94 25.03 9.02
N ILE A 240 -17.63 23.81 8.60
CA ILE A 240 -17.32 22.71 9.55
C ILE A 240 -16.11 23.03 10.44
N ASP A 241 -15.19 23.87 9.97
CA ASP A 241 -14.04 24.37 10.72
C ASP A 241 -14.49 25.25 11.89
N ALA A 242 -15.37 26.22 11.64
CA ALA A 242 -15.93 27.09 12.66
C ALA A 242 -16.79 26.30 13.66
N SER A 243 -17.60 25.34 13.19
CA SER A 243 -18.40 24.47 14.04
C SER A 243 -17.55 23.62 14.99
N ALA A 244 -16.37 23.17 14.54
CA ALA A 244 -15.41 22.43 15.35
C ALA A 244 -14.44 23.30 16.16
N GLY A 245 -14.47 24.63 15.99
CA GLY A 245 -13.54 25.55 16.65
C GLY A 245 -12.11 25.51 16.10
N LEU A 246 -11.92 25.06 14.86
CA LEU A 246 -10.62 25.00 14.20
C LEU A 246 -10.13 26.41 13.86
N SER A 247 -8.94 26.78 14.35
CA SER A 247 -8.36 28.11 14.13
C SER A 247 -7.76 28.31 12.73
N ASN A 248 -7.44 27.23 12.03
CA ASN A 248 -6.88 27.24 10.68
C ASN A 248 -7.62 26.27 9.77
N GLY A 249 -8.53 26.80 8.96
CA GLY A 249 -9.32 26.03 8.00
C GLY A 249 -8.61 25.64 6.71
N ALA A 250 -7.29 25.86 6.54
CA ALA A 250 -6.62 25.48 5.28
C ALA A 250 -6.70 23.97 5.04
N VAL A 251 -7.07 23.59 3.81
CA VAL A 251 -7.08 22.19 3.37
C VAL A 251 -5.65 21.68 3.22
N ASN A 252 -5.36 20.48 3.74
CA ASN A 252 -4.10 19.77 3.52
C ASN A 252 -4.40 18.43 2.86
N ILE A 253 -3.68 18.08 1.80
CA ILE A 253 -3.83 16.81 1.10
C ILE A 253 -2.47 16.11 1.08
N CYS A 254 -2.39 14.94 1.67
CA CYS A 254 -1.25 14.03 1.63
C CYS A 254 -1.41 13.09 0.43
N VAL A 255 -0.57 13.27 -0.58
CA VAL A 255 -0.55 12.44 -1.80
C VAL A 255 0.74 11.64 -1.86
N ARG A 256 0.75 10.58 -2.67
CA ARG A 256 1.98 9.86 -2.99
C ARG A 256 2.68 10.48 -4.19
N THR A 257 3.99 10.37 -4.23
CA THR A 257 4.79 10.78 -5.40
C THR A 257 4.40 9.98 -6.65
N PRO A 258 4.65 10.52 -7.86
CA PRO A 258 4.51 9.75 -9.10
C PRO A 258 5.28 8.43 -9.00
N GLY A 259 4.69 7.35 -9.50
CA GLY A 259 5.19 5.98 -9.31
C GLY A 259 4.36 5.14 -8.32
N SER A 260 3.51 5.78 -7.51
CA SER A 260 2.57 5.07 -6.63
C SER A 260 1.37 4.50 -7.38
N GLY A 261 1.07 3.21 -7.18
CA GLY A 261 -0.09 2.55 -7.78
C GLY A 261 -1.39 2.96 -7.10
N THR A 262 -1.38 3.12 -5.77
CA THR A 262 -2.47 3.74 -5.01
C THR A 262 -2.84 5.11 -5.58
N GLN A 263 -1.86 5.98 -5.85
CA GLN A 263 -2.13 7.31 -6.42
C GLN A 263 -2.56 7.21 -7.88
N ALA A 264 -1.95 6.33 -8.68
CA ALA A 264 -2.34 6.11 -10.06
C ALA A 264 -3.79 5.62 -10.19
N GLN A 265 -4.19 4.70 -9.31
CA GLN A 265 -5.56 4.21 -9.18
C GLN A 265 -6.52 5.35 -8.81
N PHE A 266 -6.17 6.15 -7.79
CA PHE A 266 -6.97 7.29 -7.36
C PHE A 266 -7.12 8.33 -8.47
N ASN A 267 -6.02 8.65 -9.15
CA ASN A 267 -6.00 9.57 -10.29
C ASN A 267 -6.90 9.07 -11.41
N ALA A 268 -6.89 7.76 -11.69
CA ALA A 268 -7.77 7.15 -12.67
C ALA A 268 -9.23 7.18 -12.26
N TYR A 269 -9.54 6.85 -11.01
CA TYR A 269 -10.91 6.72 -10.56
C TYR A 269 -11.58 8.08 -10.29
N TYR A 270 -11.00 8.92 -9.42
CA TYR A 270 -11.63 10.18 -9.00
C TYR A 270 -11.27 11.38 -9.87
N LEU A 271 -10.05 11.41 -10.43
CA LEU A 271 -9.59 12.57 -11.21
C LEU A 271 -9.75 12.39 -12.72
N GLY A 272 -10.21 11.22 -13.17
CA GLY A 272 -10.40 10.92 -14.59
C GLY A 272 -9.09 10.86 -15.40
N ASN A 273 -7.94 10.60 -14.76
CA ASN A 273 -6.66 10.50 -15.44
C ASN A 273 -6.37 9.05 -15.88
N PRO A 274 -6.32 8.69 -17.18
CA PRO A 274 -6.00 9.55 -18.32
C PRO A 274 -7.11 9.69 -19.35
N CYS A 275 -7.93 10.73 -19.25
CA CYS A 275 -8.82 11.09 -20.35
C CYS A 275 -8.06 11.34 -21.69
N ASN A 276 -6.75 11.60 -21.66
CA ASN A 276 -5.92 11.69 -22.87
C ASN A 276 -5.55 10.34 -23.52
N TYR A 277 -5.68 9.20 -22.84
CA TYR A 277 -5.17 7.90 -23.32
C TYR A 277 -5.98 7.29 -24.48
N ARG A 278 -7.18 7.82 -24.82
CA ARG A 278 -8.00 7.34 -25.95
C ARG A 278 -8.73 8.44 -26.74
N GLY A 279 -8.15 9.63 -26.82
CA GLY A 279 -8.69 10.69 -27.69
C GLY A 279 -9.98 11.35 -27.19
N ALA A 280 -10.30 11.24 -25.88
CA ALA A 280 -11.09 12.30 -25.26
C ALA A 280 -10.17 13.52 -25.22
N GLY A 281 -10.61 14.63 -25.81
CA GLY A 281 -9.75 15.79 -26.00
C GLY A 281 -9.13 16.28 -24.70
N ASP A 282 -8.00 16.95 -24.85
CA ASP A 282 -7.24 17.61 -23.80
C ASP A 282 -8.12 18.67 -23.10
N TYR A 283 -8.85 18.24 -22.08
CA TYR A 283 -9.80 19.08 -21.36
C TYR A 283 -9.44 19.08 -19.88
N GLY A 284 -8.55 20.01 -19.54
CA GLY A 284 -8.39 20.56 -18.20
C GLY A 284 -8.24 19.52 -17.11
N TYR A 285 -7.18 18.70 -17.21
CA TYR A 285 -6.59 18.09 -16.02
C TYR A 285 -6.39 19.20 -14.99
N VAL A 286 -7.22 19.21 -13.95
CA VAL A 286 -7.03 20.06 -12.78
C VAL A 286 -6.08 19.30 -11.87
N GLY A 287 -4.87 19.12 -12.40
CA GLY A 287 -3.84 18.33 -11.78
C GLY A 287 -3.37 18.89 -10.47
N PHE A 288 -2.50 18.12 -9.82
CA PHE A 288 -1.64 18.59 -8.74
C PHE A 288 -0.58 19.59 -9.25
N SER A 289 -0.92 20.52 -10.16
CA SER A 289 -0.01 21.47 -10.82
C SER A 289 0.66 22.47 -9.87
N THR A 290 0.39 22.36 -8.58
CA THR A 290 1.01 23.15 -7.51
C THR A 290 1.23 22.29 -6.27
N ALA A 291 1.89 21.15 -6.39
CA ALA A 291 2.51 20.53 -5.22
C ALA A 291 3.64 21.44 -4.71
N VAL A 292 3.28 22.41 -3.88
CA VAL A 292 4.22 23.28 -3.18
C VAL A 292 4.43 22.68 -1.81
N ASP A 293 5.42 21.81 -1.73
CA ASP A 293 6.17 21.73 -0.50
C ASP A 293 7.26 22.81 -0.57
N SER A 294 7.26 23.76 0.37
CA SER A 294 8.19 24.90 0.35
C SER A 294 9.64 24.52 0.65
N ASP A 295 9.92 23.27 1.01
CA ASP A 295 11.23 22.93 1.57
C ASP A 295 11.98 21.88 0.75
N GLY A 296 11.36 21.31 -0.30
CA GLY A 296 12.04 20.40 -1.24
C GLY A 296 12.54 19.09 -0.61
N VAL A 297 12.06 18.75 0.59
CA VAL A 297 12.37 17.49 1.29
C VAL A 297 11.08 16.68 1.40
N GLU A 298 10.91 15.74 0.47
CA GLU A 298 9.82 14.75 0.52
C GLU A 298 9.94 13.96 1.83
N ASN A 299 8.80 13.72 2.51
CA ASN A 299 8.63 12.94 3.76
C ASN A 299 8.66 13.67 5.13
N ASN A 300 8.86 14.98 5.26
CA ASN A 300 8.74 15.60 6.60
C ASN A 300 8.55 17.12 6.65
N SER A 301 8.10 17.77 5.58
CA SER A 301 8.08 19.22 5.59
C SER A 301 6.99 19.77 6.49
N SER A 302 7.41 20.60 7.44
CA SER A 302 6.50 21.53 8.10
C SER A 302 5.89 22.45 7.05
N VAL A 303 4.57 22.53 6.97
CA VAL A 303 3.86 23.47 6.07
C VAL A 303 4.55 24.84 6.08
N PRO A 304 4.79 25.46 4.91
CA PRO A 304 5.45 26.75 4.80
C PRO A 304 4.90 27.79 5.78
N LEU A 305 5.77 28.33 6.63
CA LEU A 305 5.49 29.55 7.37
C LEU A 305 5.65 30.74 6.40
N ILE A 306 4.55 31.43 6.04
CA ILE A 306 4.69 32.76 5.43
C ILE A 306 5.09 33.75 6.53
N GLY A 307 6.35 34.17 6.52
CA GLY A 307 6.81 35.36 7.24
C GLY A 307 6.61 35.37 8.77
N GLY A 308 6.45 34.20 9.40
CA GLY A 308 6.34 34.08 10.86
C GLY A 308 5.00 34.48 11.49
N LEU A 309 3.93 34.67 10.70
CA LEU A 309 2.59 35.00 11.21
C LEU A 309 1.49 34.28 10.40
N PHE A 310 1.10 33.08 10.83
CA PHE A 310 -0.08 32.29 10.42
C PHE A 310 -0.30 32.05 8.89
N PRO A 311 -0.93 30.92 8.49
CA PRO A 311 -0.48 30.20 7.30
C PRO A 311 -0.99 30.77 5.97
N ALA A 312 -0.25 30.43 4.90
CA ALA A 312 -0.67 30.61 3.52
C ALA A 312 -2.10 30.07 3.29
N PRO A 313 -2.92 30.74 2.44
CA PRO A 313 -4.17 30.16 1.96
C PRO A 313 -3.92 28.75 1.39
N GLY A 314 -4.78 27.78 1.74
CA GLY A 314 -4.73 26.44 1.17
C GLY A 314 -5.23 26.40 -0.29
N PRO A 315 -5.31 25.21 -0.89
CA PRO A 315 -4.93 23.92 -0.32
C PRO A 315 -3.40 23.72 -0.33
N HIS A 316 -2.90 22.98 0.65
CA HIS A 316 -1.50 22.54 0.74
C HIS A 316 -1.40 21.08 0.32
N ILE A 317 -0.49 20.76 -0.60
CA ILE A 317 -0.29 19.40 -1.11
C ILE A 317 1.07 18.89 -0.61
N HIS A 318 1.05 17.74 0.05
CA HIS A 318 2.21 17.09 0.65
C HIS A 318 2.53 15.82 -0.11
N LYS A 319 3.75 15.68 -0.63
CA LYS A 319 4.20 14.50 -1.38
C LYS A 319 4.92 13.52 -0.47
N ASN A 320 4.64 12.24 -0.66
CA ASN A 320 5.14 11.15 0.18
C ASN A 320 5.62 9.97 -0.68
N GLU A 321 6.80 9.46 -0.41
CA GLU A 321 7.42 8.37 -1.18
C GLU A 321 6.67 7.05 -0.96
N GLY A 322 6.49 6.65 0.31
CA GLY A 322 5.86 5.39 0.71
C GLY A 322 4.41 5.53 1.20
N SER A 323 3.69 4.42 1.23
CA SER A 323 2.36 4.35 1.88
C SER A 323 2.45 4.74 3.36
N SER A 324 3.53 4.36 4.05
CA SER A 324 3.77 4.73 5.45
C SER A 324 4.06 6.23 5.64
N ASP A 325 4.74 6.87 4.69
CA ASP A 325 5.01 8.32 4.78
C ASP A 325 3.75 9.14 4.53
N MET A 326 2.86 8.66 3.66
CA MET A 326 1.53 9.25 3.49
C MET A 326 0.71 9.20 4.79
N GLY A 327 0.73 8.07 5.51
CA GLY A 327 0.10 7.96 6.83
C GLY A 327 0.71 8.91 7.87
N LYS A 328 2.04 9.02 7.90
CA LYS A 328 2.76 9.99 8.77
C LYS A 328 2.38 11.42 8.44
N CYS A 329 2.22 11.77 7.17
CA CYS A 329 1.81 13.11 6.76
C CYS A 329 0.46 13.49 7.39
N VAL A 330 -0.56 12.62 7.28
CA VAL A 330 -1.87 12.88 7.89
C VAL A 330 -1.75 13.00 9.41
N THR A 331 -0.95 12.13 10.03
CA THR A 331 -0.67 12.12 11.47
C THR A 331 -0.01 13.41 11.94
N ASN A 332 1.04 13.87 11.26
CA ASN A 332 1.81 15.05 11.63
C ASN A 332 0.99 16.33 11.43
N VAL A 333 0.21 16.42 10.34
CA VAL A 333 -0.70 17.57 10.14
C VAL A 333 -1.76 17.61 11.25
N SER A 334 -2.28 16.45 11.66
CA SER A 334 -3.21 16.34 12.79
C SER A 334 -2.59 16.80 14.11
N ALA A 335 -1.35 16.39 14.39
CA ALA A 335 -0.61 16.78 15.60
C ALA A 335 -0.37 18.30 15.70
N ASP A 336 -0.29 18.98 14.56
CA ASP A 336 -0.21 20.46 14.48
C ASP A 336 -1.56 21.17 14.65
N GLY A 337 -2.62 20.46 15.02
CA GLY A 337 -3.96 21.01 15.19
C GLY A 337 -4.60 21.43 13.87
N ARG A 338 -4.31 20.71 12.79
CA ARG A 338 -4.84 20.95 11.44
C ARG A 338 -5.49 19.68 10.88
N TRP A 339 -6.21 19.86 9.79
CA TRP A 339 -6.93 18.76 9.14
C TRP A 339 -6.33 18.41 7.79
N ALA A 340 -6.28 17.10 7.52
CA ALA A 340 -5.72 16.55 6.29
C ALA A 340 -6.57 15.41 5.74
N LEU A 341 -6.47 15.21 4.43
CA LEU A 341 -6.92 14.01 3.72
C LEU A 341 -5.73 13.29 3.08
N GLY A 342 -5.89 12.00 2.82
CA GLY A 342 -4.96 11.20 2.03
C GLY A 342 -5.65 10.00 1.38
N VAL A 343 -4.87 9.15 0.72
CA VAL A 343 -5.37 7.93 0.06
C VAL A 343 -4.51 6.74 0.48
N GLN A 344 -5.13 5.67 0.95
CA GLN A 344 -4.43 4.50 1.48
C GLN A 344 -5.09 3.19 1.04
N SER A 345 -4.27 2.14 0.90
CA SER A 345 -4.75 0.76 0.80
C SER A 345 -5.22 0.25 2.16
N LEU A 346 -6.32 -0.52 2.18
CA LEU A 346 -6.86 -1.05 3.44
C LEU A 346 -5.95 -2.08 4.14
N GLU A 347 -4.88 -2.54 3.48
CA GLU A 347 -3.89 -3.48 4.02
C GLU A 347 -2.80 -2.81 4.89
N LYS A 348 -2.66 -1.47 4.81
CA LYS A 348 -1.51 -0.73 5.35
C LYS A 348 -1.80 0.00 6.67
N VAL A 349 -2.71 -0.53 7.47
CA VAL A 349 -3.29 0.19 8.61
C VAL A 349 -3.14 -0.58 9.91
N ASP A 350 -2.00 -0.36 10.57
CA ASP A 350 -1.95 -0.41 12.03
C ASP A 350 -2.27 1.00 12.57
N GLU A 351 -3.56 1.32 12.73
CA GLU A 351 -4.03 2.59 13.33
C GLU A 351 -3.61 2.74 14.80
N GLY A 352 -3.11 1.67 15.44
CA GLY A 352 -2.55 1.69 16.80
C GLY A 352 -1.23 2.44 16.91
N ARG A 353 -0.53 2.66 15.78
CA ARG A 353 0.69 3.46 15.72
C ARG A 353 0.42 4.96 15.68
N THR A 354 0.38 5.54 16.88
CA THR A 354 0.21 6.99 17.08
C THR A 354 1.26 7.86 16.38
N ASP A 355 2.42 7.31 16.02
CA ASP A 355 3.52 8.03 15.37
C ASP A 355 3.50 7.96 13.83
N ARG A 356 2.66 7.10 13.23
CA ARG A 356 2.63 6.91 11.77
C ARG A 356 1.24 6.78 11.16
N ASN A 357 0.20 6.43 11.90
CA ASN A 357 -1.10 6.04 11.34
C ASN A 357 -2.30 6.61 12.12
N ASN A 358 -2.19 7.83 12.64
CA ASN A 358 -3.32 8.52 13.25
C ASN A 358 -4.22 9.15 12.17
N PHE A 359 -4.92 8.30 11.43
CA PHE A 359 -5.92 8.66 10.43
C PHE A 359 -7.07 7.66 10.46
N LYS A 360 -8.19 8.01 9.83
CA LYS A 360 -9.41 7.21 9.81
C LYS A 360 -10.01 7.19 8.41
N TYR A 361 -10.57 6.06 8.00
CA TYR A 361 -11.24 5.96 6.70
C TYR A 361 -12.59 6.68 6.68
N LEU A 362 -12.94 7.17 5.49
CA LEU A 362 -14.23 7.77 5.18
C LEU A 362 -15.06 6.87 4.28
N ALA A 363 -16.38 6.95 4.41
CA ALA A 363 -17.30 6.39 3.44
C ALA A 363 -17.33 7.29 2.21
N ILE A 364 -17.54 6.72 1.02
CA ILE A 364 -17.69 7.49 -0.21
C ILE A 364 -19.04 7.18 -0.82
N ASP A 365 -19.78 8.22 -1.20
CA ASP A 365 -21.16 8.11 -1.73
C ASP A 365 -22.10 7.29 -0.82
N GLY A 366 -21.93 7.43 0.50
CA GLY A 366 -22.68 6.69 1.52
C GLY A 366 -22.24 5.24 1.72
N VAL A 367 -21.17 4.78 1.05
CA VAL A 367 -20.70 3.40 1.11
C VAL A 367 -19.35 3.30 1.81
N ALA A 368 -19.27 2.49 2.86
CA ALA A 368 -18.02 2.23 3.57
C ALA A 368 -17.07 1.34 2.75
N PRO A 369 -15.74 1.56 2.84
CA PRO A 369 -14.75 0.73 2.17
C PRO A 369 -14.56 -0.61 2.90
N THR A 370 -15.51 -1.54 2.74
CA THR A 370 -15.42 -2.90 3.31
C THR A 370 -15.42 -3.95 2.22
N LEU A 371 -14.88 -5.13 2.51
CA LEU A 371 -14.87 -6.24 1.54
C LEU A 371 -16.28 -6.64 1.11
N GLU A 372 -17.26 -6.59 2.02
CA GLU A 372 -18.66 -6.87 1.70
C GLU A 372 -19.22 -5.87 0.70
N ASN A 373 -18.92 -4.57 0.86
CA ASN A 373 -19.38 -3.54 -0.05
C ASN A 373 -18.69 -3.60 -1.41
N VAL A 374 -17.40 -3.96 -1.45
CA VAL A 374 -16.68 -4.19 -2.71
C VAL A 374 -17.25 -5.42 -3.42
N GLN A 375 -17.45 -6.53 -2.70
CA GLN A 375 -18.04 -7.77 -3.24
C GLN A 375 -19.46 -7.54 -3.78
N ALA A 376 -20.26 -6.72 -3.09
CA ALA A 376 -21.60 -6.34 -3.53
C ALA A 376 -21.61 -5.36 -4.72
N GLY A 377 -20.45 -4.84 -5.14
CA GLY A 377 -20.32 -3.83 -6.20
C GLY A 377 -20.77 -2.44 -5.78
N LEU A 378 -20.94 -2.19 -4.48
CA LEU A 378 -21.36 -0.91 -3.93
C LEU A 378 -20.18 0.04 -3.78
N TYR A 379 -19.02 -0.47 -3.36
CA TYR A 379 -17.78 0.32 -3.24
C TYR A 379 -16.85 0.04 -4.41
N GLN A 380 -16.50 1.08 -5.17
CA GLN A 380 -15.86 0.95 -6.48
C GLN A 380 -14.39 1.39 -6.50
N ASN A 381 -13.88 1.93 -5.39
CA ASN A 381 -12.49 2.38 -5.28
C ASN A 381 -11.54 1.21 -4.96
N TRP A 382 -11.32 0.36 -5.96
CA TRP A 382 -10.40 -0.77 -5.90
C TRP A 382 -9.69 -0.91 -7.24
N ALA A 383 -8.55 -1.61 -7.26
CA ALA A 383 -7.89 -2.02 -8.50
C ALA A 383 -7.41 -3.45 -8.40
N SER A 384 -7.22 -4.09 -9.55
CA SER A 384 -6.60 -5.40 -9.61
C SER A 384 -5.09 -5.27 -9.52
N MET A 385 -4.51 -5.91 -8.52
CA MET A 385 -3.08 -6.04 -8.40
C MET A 385 -2.54 -6.89 -9.55
N THR A 386 -1.32 -6.59 -9.99
CA THR A 386 -0.62 -7.34 -11.03
C THR A 386 0.68 -7.93 -10.54
N ILE A 387 0.99 -9.14 -11.03
CA ILE A 387 2.31 -9.74 -11.00
C ILE A 387 2.76 -9.90 -12.45
N GLN A 388 3.93 -9.35 -12.79
CA GLN A 388 4.37 -9.19 -14.16
C GLN A 388 5.84 -9.52 -14.34
N TRP A 389 6.17 -10.02 -15.52
CA TRP A 389 7.55 -10.27 -15.92
C TRP A 389 7.69 -10.27 -17.43
N ARG A 390 8.93 -10.06 -17.88
CA ARG A 390 9.32 -10.23 -19.27
C ARG A 390 9.65 -11.68 -19.56
N THR A 391 9.07 -12.25 -20.62
CA THR A 391 9.28 -13.67 -20.96
C THR A 391 10.63 -13.94 -21.63
N ASP A 392 11.36 -12.89 -22.02
CA ASP A 392 12.74 -12.96 -22.48
C ASP A 392 13.78 -12.73 -21.36
N VAL A 393 13.34 -12.35 -20.15
CA VAL A 393 14.18 -12.26 -18.94
C VAL A 393 13.92 -13.47 -18.04
N VAL A 394 12.65 -13.70 -17.70
CA VAL A 394 12.18 -14.90 -16.99
C VAL A 394 11.74 -15.90 -18.06
N THR A 395 12.68 -16.74 -18.49
CA THR A 395 12.50 -17.62 -19.65
C THR A 395 11.56 -18.78 -19.34
N PRO A 396 10.75 -19.23 -20.31
CA PRO A 396 9.86 -20.36 -20.14
C PRO A 396 10.59 -21.63 -19.65
N GLY A 397 10.05 -22.28 -18.61
CA GLY A 397 10.59 -23.49 -18.00
C GLY A 397 11.77 -23.27 -17.04
N SER A 398 12.10 -22.02 -16.69
CA SER A 398 13.10 -21.72 -15.66
C SER A 398 12.51 -21.81 -14.25
N ASP A 399 13.37 -22.00 -13.25
CA ASP A 399 12.98 -21.94 -11.82
C ASP A 399 12.33 -20.60 -11.46
N ALA A 400 12.80 -19.51 -12.09
CA ALA A 400 12.22 -18.19 -11.93
C ALA A 400 10.78 -18.10 -12.46
N GLU A 401 10.48 -18.72 -13.60
CA GLU A 401 9.11 -18.77 -14.11
C GLU A 401 8.23 -19.63 -13.20
N ALA A 402 8.72 -20.79 -12.74
CA ALA A 402 7.96 -21.66 -11.84
C ALA A 402 7.59 -20.94 -10.53
N LEU A 403 8.52 -20.19 -9.94
CA LEU A 403 8.25 -19.37 -8.76
C LEU A 403 7.28 -18.21 -9.07
N ALA A 404 7.44 -17.52 -10.21
CA ALA A 404 6.55 -16.43 -10.60
C ALA A 404 5.10 -16.91 -10.82
N GLU A 405 4.92 -18.03 -11.52
CA GLU A 405 3.61 -18.65 -11.74
C GLU A 405 3.00 -19.12 -10.40
N LYS A 406 3.82 -19.65 -9.46
CA LYS A 406 3.32 -20.03 -8.15
C LYS A 406 2.89 -18.83 -7.30
N PHE A 407 3.61 -17.71 -7.35
CA PHE A 407 3.18 -16.47 -6.72
C PHE A 407 1.82 -16.02 -7.27
N VAL A 408 1.63 -16.09 -8.59
CA VAL A 408 0.33 -15.81 -9.23
C VAL A 408 -0.76 -16.78 -8.76
N GLU A 409 -0.44 -18.07 -8.60
CA GLU A 409 -1.38 -19.08 -8.09
C GLU A 409 -1.82 -18.78 -6.65
N ILE A 410 -0.87 -18.52 -5.75
CA ILE A 410 -1.15 -18.18 -4.34
C ILE A 410 -1.97 -16.89 -4.26
N ALA A 411 -1.58 -15.86 -5.01
CA ALA A 411 -2.29 -14.57 -5.03
C ALA A 411 -3.73 -14.67 -5.58
N ARG A 412 -4.06 -15.75 -6.30
CA ARG A 412 -5.41 -16.04 -6.81
C ARG A 412 -6.16 -17.08 -5.98
N ASN A 413 -5.52 -17.68 -4.98
CA ASN A 413 -6.14 -18.72 -4.17
C ASN A 413 -7.02 -18.09 -3.08
N ILE A 414 -8.26 -18.54 -2.99
CA ILE A 414 -9.25 -18.02 -2.05
C ILE A 414 -8.88 -18.26 -0.59
N ASP A 415 -8.29 -19.42 -0.28
CA ASP A 415 -7.90 -19.76 1.08
C ASP A 415 -6.69 -18.93 1.50
N ASP A 416 -5.69 -18.78 0.62
CA ASP A 416 -4.50 -17.96 0.90
C ASP A 416 -4.86 -16.47 1.10
N VAL A 417 -5.76 -15.90 0.28
CA VAL A 417 -6.20 -14.50 0.44
C VAL A 417 -7.12 -14.32 1.64
N LYS A 418 -7.92 -15.32 1.98
CA LYS A 418 -8.70 -15.31 3.22
C LYS A 418 -7.77 -15.32 4.44
N ASP A 419 -6.75 -16.17 4.44
CA ASP A 419 -5.76 -16.24 5.53
C ASP A 419 -4.97 -14.92 5.63
N PHE A 420 -4.61 -14.31 4.50
CA PHE A 420 -4.06 -12.95 4.46
C PHE A 420 -5.01 -11.93 5.13
N ASN A 421 -6.28 -11.87 4.72
CA ASN A 421 -7.26 -10.94 5.30
C ASN A 421 -7.48 -11.19 6.80
N LEU A 422 -7.41 -12.45 7.25
CA LEU A 422 -7.47 -12.80 8.67
C LEU A 422 -6.21 -12.34 9.43
N GLY A 423 -5.03 -12.45 8.82
CA GLY A 423 -3.77 -11.96 9.37
C GLY A 423 -3.77 -10.45 9.63
N LEU A 424 -4.53 -9.68 8.84
CA LEU A 424 -4.78 -8.26 9.12
C LEU A 424 -5.60 -8.05 10.39
N GLN A 425 -6.48 -8.98 10.78
CA GLN A 425 -7.41 -8.81 11.91
C GLN A 425 -6.81 -9.19 13.27
N THR A 426 -5.74 -9.99 13.29
CA THR A 426 -5.17 -10.53 14.53
C THR A 426 -3.87 -9.85 14.91
N ASP A 427 -3.83 -9.25 16.10
CA ASP A 427 -2.60 -8.80 16.76
C ASP A 427 -1.73 -10.01 17.12
N ASP A 428 -0.55 -10.11 16.52
CA ASP A 428 0.49 -10.99 17.03
C ASP A 428 1.20 -10.31 18.21
N GLY A 429 0.79 -10.69 19.42
CA GLY A 429 1.38 -10.24 20.68
C GLY A 429 2.83 -10.71 20.91
N SER A 430 3.49 -11.34 19.93
CA SER A 430 4.89 -11.79 20.01
C SER A 430 5.91 -10.85 19.35
N THR A 431 5.47 -9.81 18.63
CA THR A 431 6.39 -8.82 18.03
C THR A 431 6.69 -7.69 19.01
N ASN A 432 7.90 -7.73 19.57
CA ASN A 432 8.36 -6.82 20.63
C ASN A 432 8.83 -5.44 20.11
N ASN A 433 8.63 -5.13 18.83
CA ASN A 433 9.19 -3.94 18.18
C ASN A 433 8.20 -2.79 18.00
N ASP A 434 6.93 -2.98 18.37
CA ASP A 434 5.89 -2.03 18.02
C ASP A 434 5.39 -1.30 19.27
N ASN A 435 5.37 0.02 19.24
CA ASN A 435 4.89 0.89 20.32
C ASN A 435 3.34 0.83 20.48
N ARG A 436 2.74 -0.34 20.24
CA ARG A 436 1.29 -0.58 20.22
C ARG A 436 0.70 -0.53 21.63
N PRO A 437 -0.51 0.03 21.80
CA PRO A 437 -1.31 -0.21 22.99
C PRO A 437 -1.69 -1.70 23.09
N VAL A 438 -1.66 -2.28 24.29
CA VAL A 438 -2.05 -3.68 24.52
C VAL A 438 -3.52 -3.89 24.10
N GLY A 439 -3.76 -4.77 23.11
CA GLY A 439 -5.10 -5.11 22.62
C GLY A 439 -5.56 -4.33 21.37
N GLY A 440 -4.64 -3.77 20.58
CA GLY A 440 -4.95 -3.16 19.27
C GLY A 440 -5.28 -4.17 18.17
N PHE A 441 -5.76 -3.70 17.02
CA PHE A 441 -5.97 -4.51 15.82
C PHE A 441 -4.94 -4.10 14.73
N ASN A 442 -4.54 -5.04 13.88
CA ASN A 442 -3.71 -4.78 12.69
C ASN A 442 -4.55 -4.33 11.47
N THR A 443 -5.86 -4.13 11.66
CA THR A 443 -6.83 -3.63 10.68
C THR A 443 -7.17 -2.16 10.95
N PRO A 444 -7.71 -1.44 9.95
CA PRO A 444 -8.34 -0.16 10.22
C PRO A 444 -9.44 -0.31 11.26
N GLU A 445 -9.59 0.69 12.14
CA GLU A 445 -10.62 0.72 13.18
C GLU A 445 -11.96 1.09 12.54
N ILE A 446 -12.42 0.28 11.59
CA ILE A 446 -13.79 0.28 11.11
C ILE A 446 -14.48 -0.85 11.88
N LEU A 447 -15.25 -0.47 12.89
CA LEU A 447 -15.90 -1.42 13.78
C LEU A 447 -17.29 -1.79 13.25
N VAL A 448 -17.71 -3.03 13.45
CA VAL A 448 -19.10 -3.40 13.23
C VAL A 448 -20.01 -2.65 14.22
N THR A 449 -21.27 -2.44 13.85
CA THR A 449 -22.31 -1.90 14.74
C THR A 449 -22.34 -2.64 16.07
N GLY A 450 -22.27 -1.89 17.18
CA GLY A 450 -22.24 -2.42 18.53
C GLY A 450 -20.84 -2.83 19.03
N GLY A 451 -19.77 -2.43 18.32
CA GLY A 451 -18.38 -2.54 18.78
C GLY A 451 -17.84 -3.97 18.93
N ALA A 452 -18.49 -4.96 18.29
CA ALA A 452 -18.19 -6.37 18.51
C ALA A 452 -16.89 -6.87 17.83
N GLY A 453 -16.24 -6.05 17.01
CA GLY A 453 -15.00 -6.39 16.30
C GLY A 453 -14.79 -5.55 15.03
N PRO A 454 -13.63 -5.69 14.35
CA PRO A 454 -13.38 -5.03 13.07
C PRO A 454 -14.27 -5.61 11.96
N VAL A 455 -14.61 -4.79 10.97
CA VAL A 455 -15.21 -5.27 9.70
C VAL A 455 -14.16 -5.99 8.86
N ASN A 456 -14.59 -6.81 7.89
CA ASN A 456 -13.64 -7.42 6.97
C ASN A 456 -13.11 -6.37 5.97
N VAL A 457 -11.80 -6.22 5.97
CA VAL A 457 -11.08 -5.39 5.00
C VAL A 457 -9.97 -6.21 4.32
N GLY A 458 -9.47 -5.68 3.20
CA GLY A 458 -8.27 -6.16 2.55
C GLY A 458 -8.46 -6.46 1.08
N SER A 459 -8.14 -7.69 0.67
CA SER A 459 -8.16 -8.11 -0.73
C SER A 459 -9.27 -9.10 -1.06
N LEU A 460 -9.81 -9.02 -2.29
CA LEU A 460 -10.78 -9.99 -2.81
C LEU A 460 -10.18 -10.89 -3.89
N VAL A 461 -10.54 -12.17 -3.83
CA VAL A 461 -10.24 -13.14 -4.88
C VAL A 461 -11.34 -13.16 -5.93
N PHE A 462 -10.94 -13.27 -7.19
CA PHE A 462 -11.85 -13.56 -8.29
C PHE A 462 -12.29 -15.03 -8.18
N ALA A 463 -13.61 -15.29 -8.13
CA ALA A 463 -14.22 -16.57 -7.74
C ALA A 463 -13.81 -17.83 -8.54
N ASP A 464 -12.95 -17.69 -9.54
CA ASP A 464 -12.64 -18.71 -10.52
C ASP A 464 -11.37 -18.33 -11.30
N SER A 465 -10.33 -19.19 -11.30
CA SER A 465 -9.09 -18.96 -12.06
C SER A 465 -9.27 -19.01 -13.59
N THR A 466 -10.42 -19.50 -14.07
CA THR A 466 -10.87 -19.57 -15.46
C THR A 466 -12.02 -18.59 -15.81
N ASN A 467 -12.82 -18.15 -14.82
CA ASN A 467 -13.75 -17.03 -14.85
C ASN A 467 -13.24 -15.94 -13.91
N VAL A 468 -12.09 -15.38 -14.26
CA VAL A 468 -11.86 -13.94 -14.06
C VAL A 468 -13.15 -13.25 -14.52
N PRO A 469 -13.84 -12.44 -13.69
CA PRO A 469 -15.13 -11.88 -14.05
C PRO A 469 -15.10 -11.26 -15.45
N SER A 470 -15.81 -11.89 -16.39
CA SER A 470 -16.06 -11.34 -17.72
C SER A 470 -17.18 -10.30 -17.64
N PHE A 471 -16.92 -9.21 -16.92
CA PHE A 471 -17.74 -7.99 -16.95
C PHE A 471 -16.84 -6.76 -16.73
N PRO A 472 -16.63 -5.92 -17.76
CA PRO A 472 -16.13 -6.24 -19.09
C PRO A 472 -14.58 -6.16 -19.10
N PHE A 473 -13.89 -7.29 -18.89
CA PHE A 473 -12.46 -7.41 -19.20
C PHE A 473 -12.33 -8.03 -20.59
N ASP A 474 -12.06 -7.20 -21.60
CA ASP A 474 -11.69 -7.64 -22.95
C ASP A 474 -10.18 -7.90 -22.97
N ALA A 475 -9.73 -9.02 -23.56
CA ALA A 475 -8.32 -9.39 -23.67
C ALA A 475 -7.47 -8.43 -24.53
N SER A 476 -8.11 -7.43 -25.15
CA SER A 476 -7.47 -6.25 -25.77
C SER A 476 -7.49 -5.00 -24.87
N ASN A 477 -7.93 -5.14 -23.61
CA ASN A 477 -8.43 -4.06 -22.76
C ASN A 477 -8.23 -4.31 -21.23
N PRO A 478 -6.98 -4.29 -20.72
CA PRO A 478 -6.72 -4.28 -19.27
C PRO A 478 -7.06 -2.89 -18.66
N VAL A 479 -7.15 -2.76 -17.33
CA VAL A 479 -7.46 -1.56 -16.51
C VAL A 479 -8.95 -1.23 -16.25
N MET A 480 -9.35 -1.39 -14.98
CA MET A 480 -10.48 -0.79 -14.24
C MET A 480 -11.90 -0.94 -14.85
N PRO A 481 -12.92 -1.35 -14.07
CA PRO A 481 -14.30 -1.46 -14.57
C PRO A 481 -14.94 -0.15 -15.04
N PHE A 482 -14.31 1.03 -14.86
CA PHE A 482 -14.99 2.31 -15.09
C PHE A 482 -14.41 3.30 -16.11
N ASN A 483 -13.30 3.04 -16.83
CA ASN A 483 -12.75 4.06 -17.75
C ASN A 483 -12.43 3.65 -19.19
N LYS A 484 -12.54 2.38 -19.57
CA LYS A 484 -12.35 1.98 -20.98
C LYS A 484 -13.69 1.75 -21.68
N GLY A 485 -14.34 2.85 -22.07
CA GLY A 485 -15.60 2.85 -22.84
C GLY A 485 -16.36 4.19 -22.81
N LEU A 486 -16.04 5.07 -21.86
CA LEU A 486 -16.57 6.43 -21.79
C LEU A 486 -15.82 7.32 -22.79
N THR A 487 -16.23 7.28 -24.05
CA THR A 487 -15.86 8.30 -25.03
C THR A 487 -16.82 9.49 -24.88
N GLY A 488 -16.42 10.55 -24.18
CA GLY A 488 -17.26 11.75 -24.05
C GLY A 488 -16.70 12.81 -23.10
N GLN A 489 -17.00 14.08 -23.40
CA GLN A 489 -16.54 15.25 -22.62
C GLN A 489 -17.06 15.27 -21.16
N SER A 490 -18.22 14.65 -20.90
CA SER A 490 -18.90 14.71 -19.59
C SER A 490 -18.36 13.73 -18.56
N SER A 491 -17.70 12.64 -18.96
CA SER A 491 -17.12 11.64 -18.07
C SER A 491 -15.71 11.98 -17.57
N CYS A 492 -15.15 13.09 -18.05
CA CYS A 492 -13.76 13.51 -17.82
C CYS A 492 -13.63 14.80 -17.01
N ALA A 493 -14.74 15.46 -16.68
CA ALA A 493 -14.73 16.71 -15.95
C ALA A 493 -14.91 16.44 -14.46
N VAL A 494 -14.00 16.96 -13.63
CA VAL A 494 -14.29 17.11 -12.20
C VAL A 494 -15.47 18.08 -12.09
N PRO A 495 -16.63 17.67 -11.55
CA PRO A 495 -17.83 18.49 -11.53
C PRO A 495 -17.57 19.86 -10.90
N THR A 496 -18.12 20.91 -11.50
CA THR A 496 -18.01 22.27 -10.97
C THR A 496 -18.84 22.40 -9.69
N LEU A 497 -18.19 22.82 -8.62
CA LEU A 497 -18.86 23.21 -7.39
C LEU A 497 -19.65 24.51 -7.59
N GLY A 498 -20.86 24.57 -7.04
CA GLY A 498 -21.63 25.82 -6.95
C GLY A 498 -20.96 26.84 -6.01
N SER A 499 -21.30 28.12 -6.16
CA SER A 499 -20.64 29.22 -5.43
C SER A 499 -21.08 29.41 -3.97
N THR A 500 -21.94 28.55 -3.42
CA THR A 500 -22.61 28.75 -2.12
C THR A 500 -22.06 27.92 -0.96
N GLY A 501 -20.87 27.33 -1.10
CA GLY A 501 -20.38 26.31 -0.16
C GLY A 501 -21.03 24.95 -0.42
N ILE A 502 -20.45 23.89 0.15
CA ILE A 502 -20.83 22.50 -0.11
C ILE A 502 -21.46 21.95 1.16
N ASP A 503 -22.77 21.71 1.14
CA ASP A 503 -23.46 21.03 2.24
C ASP A 503 -22.94 19.58 2.34
N VAL A 504 -22.41 19.22 3.50
CA VAL A 504 -21.90 17.87 3.79
C VAL A 504 -22.73 17.15 4.85
N SER A 505 -23.92 17.67 5.17
CA SER A 505 -24.82 17.11 6.18
C SER A 505 -25.71 15.96 5.69
N GLN A 506 -25.65 15.62 4.40
CA GLN A 506 -26.51 14.63 3.74
C GLN A 506 -25.73 13.48 3.12
#